data_AF-A0A1C4LRE8-F1
#
_entry.id   AF-A0A1C4LRE8-F1
#
_cell.length_a   1.000
_cell.length_b   1.000
_cell.length_c   1.000
_cell.angle_alpha   90.00
_cell.angle_beta   90.00
_cell.angle_gamma   90.00
#
_symmetry.space_group_name_H-M   'P 1'
#
loop_
_entity.id
_entity.type
_entity.pdbx_description
1 polymer ?
#
loop_
_entity_poly.entity_id
_entity_poly.type
_entity_poly.pdbx_seq_one_letter_code
_entity_poly.pdbx_strand_id
1 'polypeptide(L)'
;MAHHSRDRKGSPERRERGLPTRPDDDALAERTEQERVDAGLADYDPEDLPPASDAPGKTRVTDSEQYREEKTEIDRETKSGEMDSDGTKARRDRAPYPPTRYKDR
;
A
#
# COMPACT_ATOMS: atom_id res chain seq x y z
N MET A 1 52.07 13.61 -10.10
CA MET A 1 50.67 13.25 -9.80
C MET A 1 50.15 14.26 -8.81
N ALA A 2 49.23 15.13 -9.23
CA ALA A 2 48.63 16.17 -8.39
C ALA A 2 47.32 15.63 -7.81
N HIS A 3 47.22 15.50 -6.48
CA HIS A 3 45.96 15.23 -5.80
C HIS A 3 45.49 16.53 -5.15
N HIS A 4 44.37 17.06 -5.65
CA HIS A 4 43.72 18.24 -5.12
C HIS A 4 42.85 17.88 -3.91
N SER A 5 43.29 18.16 -2.68
CA SER A 5 42.36 18.32 -1.55
C SER A 5 41.83 19.75 -1.58
N ARG A 6 40.70 19.96 -2.25
CA ARG A 6 39.98 21.23 -2.14
C ARG A 6 39.02 21.12 -0.97
N ASP A 7 39.33 21.82 0.10
CA ASP A 7 38.37 22.34 1.07
C ASP A 7 37.16 22.94 0.32
N ARG A 8 36.09 22.16 0.17
CA ARG A 8 34.80 22.71 -0.22
C ARG A 8 34.09 23.18 1.04
N LYS A 9 34.45 24.39 1.50
CA LYS A 9 33.51 25.25 2.22
C LYS A 9 32.35 25.55 1.26
N GLY A 10 31.28 24.76 1.34
CA GLY A 10 30.01 25.12 0.72
C GLY A 10 29.46 26.38 1.40
N SER A 11 29.11 27.37 0.58
CA SER A 11 28.72 28.74 0.94
C SER A 11 27.64 28.84 2.03
N PRO A 12 27.67 29.89 2.89
CA PRO A 12 26.51 30.29 3.66
C PRO A 12 25.48 30.93 2.71
N GLU A 13 24.22 31.05 3.12
CA GLU A 13 23.13 31.71 2.37
C GLU A 13 22.54 30.94 1.17
N ARG A 14 21.83 29.83 1.46
CA ARG A 14 20.53 29.53 0.82
C ARG A 14 19.79 28.40 1.54
N ARG A 15 19.43 28.58 2.81
CA ARG A 15 18.61 27.62 3.56
C ARG A 15 17.37 28.28 4.17
N GLU A 16 16.52 28.91 3.36
CA GLU A 16 15.29 29.53 3.88
C GLU A 16 14.03 29.24 3.05
N ARG A 17 13.98 28.14 2.30
CA ARG A 17 12.71 27.66 1.71
C ARG A 17 12.70 26.13 1.70
N GLY A 18 12.18 25.54 2.78
CA GLY A 18 12.00 24.09 2.92
C GLY A 18 11.89 23.67 4.39
N LEU A 19 11.26 22.52 4.64
CA LEU A 19 11.30 21.87 5.94
C LEU A 19 12.76 21.47 6.27
N PRO A 20 13.15 21.47 7.55
CA PRO A 20 14.48 21.03 7.96
C PRO A 20 14.74 19.61 7.45
N THR A 21 15.97 19.35 7.01
CA THR A 21 16.37 18.02 6.49
C THR A 21 16.24 16.92 7.54
N ARG A 22 16.28 17.30 8.82
CA ARG A 22 16.01 16.45 9.98
C ARG A 22 15.17 17.24 10.98
N PRO A 23 13.95 16.80 11.28
CA PRO A 23 13.22 17.28 12.46
C PRO A 23 14.05 17.05 13.72
N ASP A 24 13.79 17.85 14.74
CA ASP A 24 14.34 17.64 16.08
C ASP A 24 13.55 16.50 16.75
N ASP A 25 14.17 15.32 16.78
CA ASP A 25 13.55 14.10 17.31
C ASP A 25 13.34 14.19 18.84
N ASP A 26 14.22 14.89 19.57
CA ASP A 26 14.11 15.08 21.02
C ASP A 26 12.91 15.98 21.34
N ALA A 27 12.78 17.11 20.61
CA ALA A 27 11.64 18.01 20.74
C ALA A 27 10.31 17.38 20.25
N LEU A 28 10.37 16.39 19.34
CA LEU A 28 9.20 15.61 18.95
C LEU A 28 8.79 14.62 20.05
N ALA A 29 9.75 13.94 20.67
CA ALA A 29 9.51 13.01 21.78
C ALA A 29 8.88 13.73 22.97
N GLU A 30 9.42 14.89 23.36
CA GLU A 30 8.88 15.70 24.47
C GLU A 30 7.42 16.11 24.23
N ARG A 31 7.11 16.63 23.03
CA ARG A 31 5.74 17.01 22.68
C ARG A 31 4.79 15.83 22.67
N THR A 32 5.24 14.68 22.17
CA THR A 32 4.42 13.45 22.15
C THR A 32 4.09 13.00 23.57
N GLU A 33 5.05 13.07 24.49
CA GLU A 33 4.79 12.69 25.89
C GLU A 33 3.85 13.68 26.57
N GLN A 34 4.03 14.98 26.35
CA GLN A 34 3.10 15.98 26.89
C GLN A 34 1.67 15.76 26.38
N GLU A 35 1.50 15.46 25.08
CA GLU A 35 0.19 15.14 24.52
C GLU A 35 -0.43 13.88 25.13
N ARG A 36 0.37 12.85 25.44
CA ARG A 36 -0.10 11.65 26.15
C ARG A 36 -0.58 11.99 27.56
N VAL A 37 0.19 12.79 28.31
CA VAL A 37 -0.17 13.23 29.67
C VAL A 37 -1.45 14.07 29.65
N ASP A 38 -1.54 15.04 28.74
CA ASP A 38 -2.71 15.92 28.62
C ASP A 38 -3.97 15.15 28.20
N ALA A 39 -3.83 14.14 27.35
CA ALA A 39 -4.91 13.25 26.95
C ALA A 39 -5.24 12.17 28.00
N GLY A 40 -4.45 12.07 29.09
CA GLY A 40 -4.60 11.01 30.10
C GLY A 40 -4.40 9.60 29.54
N LEU A 41 -3.59 9.45 28.48
CA LEU A 41 -3.32 8.17 27.84
C LEU A 41 -2.28 7.39 28.63
N ALA A 42 -2.68 6.22 29.11
CA ALA A 42 -1.78 5.25 29.74
C ALA A 42 -0.91 4.53 28.71
N ASP A 43 0.14 3.87 29.19
CA ASP A 43 0.89 2.92 28.38
C ASP A 43 0.02 1.78 27.91
N TYR A 44 0.38 1.22 26.75
CA TYR A 44 -0.32 0.08 26.19
C TYR A 44 -0.18 -1.14 27.12
N ASP A 45 -1.31 -1.65 27.59
CA ASP A 45 -1.41 -2.94 28.28
C ASP A 45 -2.18 -3.95 27.39
N PRO A 46 -1.55 -5.06 26.97
CA PRO A 46 -2.24 -6.09 26.20
C PRO A 46 -3.40 -6.76 26.96
N GLU A 47 -3.41 -6.70 28.30
CA GLU A 47 -4.49 -7.25 29.13
C GLU A 47 -5.71 -6.31 29.18
N ASP A 48 -5.53 -5.01 28.88
CA ASP A 48 -6.64 -4.04 28.73
C ASP A 48 -7.38 -4.21 27.40
N LEU A 49 -6.83 -5.01 26.47
CA LEU A 49 -7.51 -5.33 25.24
C LEU A 49 -8.54 -6.44 25.46
N PRO A 50 -9.76 -6.30 24.92
CA PRO A 50 -10.66 -7.44 24.82
C PRO A 50 -9.97 -8.53 23.98
N PRO A 51 -10.21 -9.82 24.29
CA PRO A 51 -9.66 -10.90 23.49
C PRO A 51 -10.07 -10.72 22.03
N ALA A 52 -9.15 -11.04 21.12
CA ALA A 52 -9.42 -10.97 19.69
C ALA A 52 -10.74 -11.68 19.39
N SER A 53 -11.71 -10.92 18.88
CA SER A 53 -13.04 -11.45 18.54
C SER A 53 -13.10 -12.07 17.14
N ASP A 54 -11.95 -12.20 16.48
CA ASP A 54 -11.86 -12.96 15.23
C ASP A 54 -12.15 -14.43 15.53
N ALA A 55 -13.38 -14.85 15.22
CA ALA A 55 -13.69 -16.26 15.10
C ALA A 55 -12.67 -16.88 14.12
N PRO A 56 -12.14 -18.10 14.39
CA PRO A 56 -11.29 -18.78 13.43
C PRO A 56 -12.02 -18.75 12.08
N GLY A 57 -11.41 -18.05 11.12
CA GLY A 57 -12.10 -17.60 9.93
C GLY A 57 -12.87 -18.75 9.31
N LYS A 58 -14.16 -18.52 9.03
CA LYS A 58 -14.93 -19.40 8.14
C LYS A 58 -14.06 -19.66 6.91
N THR A 59 -14.06 -20.92 6.46
CA THR A 59 -13.26 -21.44 5.33
C THR A 59 -12.94 -20.38 4.29
N ARG A 60 -11.70 -20.36 3.77
CA ARG A 60 -11.28 -19.37 2.77
C ARG A 60 -12.32 -19.30 1.67
N VAL A 61 -12.65 -18.11 1.17
CA VAL A 61 -13.67 -17.94 0.12
C VAL A 61 -13.39 -18.84 -1.09
N THR A 62 -12.10 -19.08 -1.39
CA THR A 62 -11.65 -19.97 -2.47
C THR A 62 -11.95 -21.45 -2.23
N ASP A 63 -12.20 -21.85 -0.99
CA ASP A 63 -12.56 -23.21 -0.61
C ASP A 63 -14.06 -23.48 -0.75
N SER A 64 -14.88 -22.42 -0.91
CA SER A 64 -16.32 -22.56 -1.10
C SER A 64 -16.66 -23.24 -2.44
N GLU A 65 -17.77 -23.99 -2.44
CA GLU A 65 -18.29 -24.63 -3.67
C GLU A 65 -18.64 -23.59 -4.73
N GLN A 66 -19.32 -22.50 -4.32
CA GLN A 66 -19.68 -21.40 -5.22
C GLN A 66 -18.47 -20.83 -5.97
N TYR A 67 -17.36 -20.58 -5.26
CA TYR A 67 -16.13 -20.10 -5.90
C TYR A 67 -15.57 -21.10 -6.91
N ARG A 68 -15.56 -22.40 -6.57
CA ARG A 68 -15.04 -23.44 -7.48
C ARG A 68 -15.91 -23.58 -8.72
N GLU A 69 -17.23 -23.57 -8.55
CA GLU A 69 -18.19 -23.62 -9.66
C GLU A 69 -18.03 -22.42 -10.59
N GLU A 70 -18.08 -21.21 -10.06
CA GLU A 70 -17.90 -19.98 -10.85
C GLU A 70 -16.55 -19.97 -11.56
N LYS A 71 -15.48 -20.42 -10.88
CA LYS A 71 -14.17 -20.54 -11.50
C LYS A 71 -14.18 -21.50 -12.69
N THR A 72 -14.86 -22.64 -12.59
CA THR A 72 -14.98 -23.58 -13.71
C THR A 72 -15.77 -23.02 -14.88
N GLU A 73 -16.78 -22.19 -14.62
CA GLU A 73 -17.57 -21.52 -15.65
C GLU A 73 -16.75 -20.46 -16.37
N ILE A 74 -16.09 -19.56 -15.63
CA ILE A 74 -15.20 -18.54 -16.18
C ILE A 74 -14.11 -19.18 -17.04
N ASP A 75 -13.51 -20.30 -16.59
CA ASP A 75 -12.48 -21.01 -17.36
C ASP A 75 -13.07 -21.62 -18.65
N ARG A 76 -14.31 -22.11 -18.62
CA ARG A 76 -15.03 -22.60 -19.82
C ARG A 76 -15.30 -21.46 -20.80
N GLU A 77 -15.88 -20.35 -20.35
CA GLU A 77 -16.21 -19.19 -21.19
C GLU A 77 -14.95 -18.56 -21.81
N THR A 78 -13.87 -18.48 -21.03
CA THR A 78 -12.58 -17.97 -21.51
C THR A 78 -12.00 -18.90 -22.57
N LYS A 79 -12.14 -20.22 -22.40
CA LYS A 79 -11.68 -21.23 -23.37
C LYS A 79 -12.56 -21.26 -24.62
N SER A 80 -13.88 -21.07 -24.51
CA SER A 80 -14.79 -20.99 -25.66
C SER A 80 -14.69 -19.67 -26.40
N GLY A 81 -14.13 -18.63 -25.76
CA GLY A 81 -13.99 -17.28 -26.30
C GLY A 81 -15.22 -16.39 -26.07
N GLU A 82 -16.15 -16.83 -25.22
CA GLU A 82 -17.33 -16.04 -24.81
C GLU A 82 -16.95 -14.88 -23.85
N MET A 83 -15.88 -15.09 -23.07
CA MET A 83 -15.27 -14.10 -22.19
C MET A 83 -13.82 -13.80 -22.62
N ASP A 84 -13.43 -12.52 -22.59
CA ASP A 84 -12.07 -12.12 -22.94
C ASP A 84 -11.10 -12.33 -21.76
N SER A 85 -9.96 -12.97 -22.03
CA SER A 85 -8.86 -13.15 -21.07
C SER A 85 -7.92 -11.95 -20.95
N ASP A 86 -8.19 -10.84 -21.65
CA ASP A 86 -7.42 -9.58 -21.64
C ASP A 86 -7.05 -9.11 -20.22
N GLY A 87 -7.98 -9.33 -19.28
CA GLY A 87 -7.81 -9.15 -17.83
C GLY A 87 -6.54 -9.79 -17.23
N THR A 88 -6.14 -10.94 -17.77
CA THR A 88 -5.05 -11.79 -17.27
C THR A 88 -3.76 -11.72 -18.10
N LYS A 89 -3.81 -11.09 -19.29
CA LYS A 89 -2.64 -10.93 -20.17
C LYS A 89 -1.69 -9.86 -19.63
N ALA A 90 -0.41 -9.97 -19.99
CA ALA A 90 0.56 -8.91 -19.70
C ALA A 90 0.18 -7.62 -20.44
N ARG A 91 0.53 -6.45 -19.89
CA ARG A 91 0.15 -5.14 -20.45
C ARG A 91 0.51 -4.95 -21.94
N ARG A 92 1.58 -5.60 -22.41
CA ARG A 92 2.04 -5.51 -23.81
C ARG A 92 1.20 -6.35 -24.78
N ASP A 93 0.58 -7.41 -24.28
CA ASP A 93 -0.23 -8.35 -25.06
C ASP A 93 -1.74 -8.07 -24.90
N ARG A 94 -2.07 -7.01 -24.17
CA ARG A 94 -3.41 -6.55 -23.89
C ARG A 94 -3.92 -5.66 -25.03
N ALA A 95 -5.20 -5.74 -25.35
CA ALA A 95 -5.85 -4.75 -26.19
C ALA A 95 -5.66 -3.33 -25.59
N PRO A 96 -5.42 -2.29 -26.41
CA PRO A 96 -5.18 -0.94 -25.93
C PRO A 96 -6.38 -0.33 -25.20
N TYR A 97 -7.58 -0.85 -25.49
CA TYR A 97 -8.83 -0.45 -24.83
C TYR A 97 -9.57 -1.71 -24.37
N PRO A 98 -10.28 -1.65 -23.24
CA PRO A 98 -11.12 -2.76 -22.81
C PRO A 98 -12.17 -3.06 -23.89
N PRO A 99 -12.60 -4.33 -24.04
CA PRO A 99 -13.59 -4.69 -25.04
C PRO A 99 -14.87 -3.89 -24.82
N THR A 100 -15.26 -3.08 -25.80
CA THR A 100 -16.53 -2.38 -25.78
C THR A 100 -17.60 -3.30 -26.34
N ARG A 101 -18.65 -3.58 -25.55
CA ARG A 101 -19.85 -4.31 -26.03
C ARG A 101 -20.81 -3.41 -26.81
N TYR A 102 -20.45 -2.14 -27.02
CA TYR A 102 -21.20 -1.24 -27.88
C TYR A 102 -21.05 -1.74 -29.32
N LYS A 103 -22.14 -2.22 -29.91
CA LYS A 103 -22.20 -2.37 -31.36
C LYS A 103 -22.11 -0.96 -31.94
N ASP A 104 -21.20 -0.73 -32.88
CA ASP A 104 -21.24 0.46 -33.73
C ASP A 104 -22.64 0.50 -34.35
N ARG A 105 -23.44 1.47 -33.92
CA ARG A 105 -24.83 1.66 -34.35
C ARG A 105 -24.87 2.54 -35.59
#